data_AF-A0A945QZX2-F1
#
_entry.id   AF-A0A945QZX2-F1
#
_cell.length_a   1.000
_cell.length_b   1.000
_cell.length_c   1.000
_cell.angle_alpha   90.00
_cell.angle_beta   90.00
_cell.angle_gamma   90.00
#
_symmetry.space_group_name_H-M   'P 1'
#
loop_
_entity.id
_entity.type
_entity.pdbx_description
1 polymer ?
#
loop_
_entity_poly.entity_id
_entity_poly.type
_entity_poly.pdbx_seq_one_letter_code
_entity_poly.pdbx_strand_id
1 'polypeptide(L)'
;MTRFPMKTALAGLLIVLLSGCMSPQGASNAAKRQSAGQMRSDTLSKLYQIHPQARKQIANSVGYGVFNNVGVNLLVVSAGNGWGIVRN
;
A
#
# COMPACT_ATOMS: atom_id res chain seq x y z
N MET A 1 -39.53 3.12 15.75
CA MET A 1 -39.14 3.85 14.52
C MET A 1 -38.41 5.13 14.91
N THR A 2 -37.10 5.03 15.16
CA THR A 2 -36.26 6.18 15.55
C THR A 2 -35.85 6.97 14.30
N ARG A 3 -36.21 8.26 14.26
CA ARG A 3 -35.84 9.18 13.19
C ARG A 3 -34.34 9.48 13.29
N PHE A 4 -33.53 8.81 12.47
CA PHE A 4 -32.13 9.19 12.30
C PHE A 4 -32.06 10.62 11.74
N PRO A 5 -31.43 11.58 12.42
CA PRO A 5 -31.37 12.94 11.93
C PRO A 5 -30.56 12.97 10.62
N MET A 6 -31.11 13.58 9.56
CA MET A 6 -30.50 13.69 8.23
C MET A 6 -29.01 14.12 8.26
N LYS A 7 -28.64 14.92 9.27
CA LYS A 7 -27.27 15.40 9.50
C LYS A 7 -26.30 14.29 9.95
N THR A 8 -26.73 13.32 10.76
CA THR A 8 -25.88 12.19 11.17
C THR A 8 -25.71 11.17 10.06
N ALA A 9 -26.72 11.00 9.20
CA ALA A 9 -26.61 10.20 7.99
C ALA A 9 -25.61 10.81 6.99
N LEU A 10 -25.63 12.14 6.83
CA LEU A 10 -24.68 12.87 5.99
C LEU A 10 -23.23 12.78 6.49
N ALA A 11 -23.04 12.87 7.81
CA ALA A 11 -21.72 12.70 8.44
C ALA A 11 -21.17 11.27 8.27
N GLY A 12 -22.03 10.24 8.40
CA GLY A 12 -21.66 8.85 8.15
C GLY A 12 -21.28 8.60 6.69
N LEU A 13 -22.02 9.17 5.74
CA LEU A 13 -21.72 9.07 4.30
C LEU A 13 -20.39 9.73 3.94
N LEU A 14 -20.07 10.87 4.56
CA LEU A 14 -18.80 11.56 4.35
C LEU A 14 -17.61 10.70 4.82
N ILE A 15 -17.72 10.03 5.98
CA ILE A 15 -16.67 9.14 6.50
C ILE A 15 -16.44 7.96 5.55
N VAL A 16 -17.50 7.38 4.98
CA VAL A 16 -17.40 6.27 4.01
C VAL A 16 -16.75 6.74 2.70
N LEU A 17 -17.02 7.96 2.25
CA LEU A 17 -16.42 8.54 1.04
C LEU A 17 -14.92 8.87 1.21
N LEU A 18 -14.44 9.11 2.43
CA LEU A 18 -13.02 9.31 2.73
C LEU A 18 -12.22 8.00 2.93
N SER A 19 -12.87 6.83 2.90
CA SER A 19 -12.19 5.53 2.84
C SER A 19 -11.55 5.32 1.45
N GLY A 20 -10.47 6.05 1.18
CA GLY A 20 -9.78 6.06 -0.10
C GLY A 20 -9.34 4.65 -0.53
N CYS A 21 -9.59 4.31 -1.78
CA CYS A 21 -9.05 3.12 -2.44
C CYS A 21 -7.52 3.14 -2.41
N MET A 22 -6.91 2.41 -1.49
CA MET A 22 -5.47 2.31 -1.31
C MET A 22 -4.85 1.39 -2.36
N SER A 23 -4.84 1.84 -3.62
CA SER A 23 -4.31 1.11 -4.78
C SER A 23 -3.01 1.74 -5.29
N PRO A 24 -2.19 1.00 -6.08
CA PRO A 24 -0.99 1.57 -6.70
C PRO A 24 -1.34 2.85 -7.49
N GLN A 25 -0.47 3.87 -7.43
CA GLN A 25 -0.73 5.14 -8.10
C GLN A 25 -0.80 4.98 -9.62
N GLY A 26 -1.81 5.63 -10.21
CA GLY A 26 -2.03 5.66 -11.66
C GLY A 26 -3.39 5.12 -12.08
N ALA A 27 -4.01 5.80 -13.06
CA ALA A 27 -5.33 5.42 -13.59
C ALA A 27 -5.27 4.22 -14.54
N SER A 28 -4.12 3.97 -15.20
CA SER A 28 -3.93 2.87 -16.14
C SER A 28 -3.12 1.73 -15.51
N ASN A 29 -3.29 0.50 -16.05
CA ASN A 29 -2.49 -0.65 -15.62
C ASN A 29 -0.99 -0.43 -15.82
N ALA A 30 -0.60 0.29 -16.88
CA ALA A 30 0.78 0.65 -17.12
C ALA A 30 1.34 1.57 -16.03
N ALA A 31 0.59 2.62 -15.66
CA ALA A 31 0.99 3.54 -14.60
C ALA A 31 1.12 2.84 -13.24
N LYS A 32 0.18 1.93 -12.91
CA LYS A 32 0.25 1.11 -11.69
C LYS A 32 1.49 0.23 -11.63
N ARG A 33 1.84 -0.41 -12.76
CA ARG A 33 3.06 -1.24 -12.87
C ARG A 33 4.32 -0.40 -12.73
N GLN A 34 4.34 0.79 -13.34
CA GLN A 34 5.46 1.73 -13.19
C GLN A 34 5.64 2.17 -11.74
N SER A 35 4.55 2.54 -11.06
CA SER A 35 4.55 2.88 -9.63
C SER A 35 5.12 1.75 -8.77
N ALA A 36 4.73 0.50 -9.04
CA ALA A 36 5.29 -0.67 -8.35
C ALA A 36 6.76 -0.95 -8.68
N GLY A 37 7.18 -0.71 -9.92
CA GLY A 37 8.59 -0.79 -10.32
C GLY A 37 9.46 0.22 -9.58
N GLN A 38 8.97 1.46 -9.45
CA GLN A 38 9.67 2.53 -8.72
C GLN A 38 9.79 2.18 -7.23
N MET A 39 8.67 1.83 -6.59
CA MET A 39 8.64 1.41 -5.18
C MET A 39 9.57 0.22 -4.90
N ARG A 40 9.65 -0.76 -5.82
CA ARG A 40 10.63 -1.85 -5.75
C ARG A 40 12.06 -1.33 -5.76
N SER A 41 12.39 -0.43 -6.70
CA SER A 41 13.75 0.11 -6.86
C SER A 41 14.21 0.85 -5.60
N ASP A 42 13.36 1.72 -5.08
CA ASP A 42 13.68 2.55 -3.92
C ASP A 42 13.83 1.69 -2.65
N THR A 43 12.95 0.71 -2.48
CA THR A 43 13.01 -0.23 -1.35
C THR A 43 14.28 -1.07 -1.39
N LEU A 44 14.65 -1.62 -2.55
CA LEU A 44 15.87 -2.41 -2.67
C LEU A 44 17.13 -1.55 -2.49
N SER A 45 17.13 -0.32 -3.01
CA SER A 45 18.23 0.63 -2.79
C SER A 45 18.48 0.85 -1.30
N LYS A 46 17.41 1.13 -0.53
CA LYS A 46 17.47 1.30 0.92
C LYS A 46 17.87 0.01 1.64
N LEU A 47 17.28 -1.12 1.27
CA LEU A 47 17.62 -2.43 1.85
C LEU A 47 19.10 -2.72 1.69
N TYR A 48 19.69 -2.43 0.53
CA TYR A 48 21.09 -2.70 0.28
C TYR A 48 22.06 -1.75 0.97
N GLN A 49 21.61 -0.56 1.37
CA GLN A 49 22.38 0.32 2.24
C GLN A 49 22.43 -0.23 3.67
N ILE A 50 21.29 -0.74 4.18
CA ILE A 50 21.17 -1.25 5.55
C ILE A 50 21.77 -2.67 5.68
N HIS A 51 21.53 -3.52 4.67
CA HIS A 51 21.94 -4.92 4.63
C HIS A 51 22.56 -5.27 3.27
N PRO A 52 23.86 -4.93 3.05
CA PRO A 52 24.53 -5.17 1.77
C PRO A 52 24.51 -6.64 1.32
N GLN A 53 24.53 -7.60 2.25
CA GLN A 53 24.46 -9.04 1.95
C GLN A 53 23.16 -9.46 1.26
N ALA A 54 22.07 -8.71 1.45
CA ALA A 54 20.79 -8.98 0.81
C ALA A 54 20.87 -8.94 -0.72
N ARG A 55 21.83 -8.17 -1.30
CA ARG A 55 22.07 -8.17 -2.75
C ARG A 55 22.34 -9.57 -3.29
N LYS A 56 23.23 -10.32 -2.63
CA LYS A 56 23.57 -11.69 -3.05
C LYS A 56 22.43 -12.66 -2.80
N GLN A 57 21.74 -12.53 -1.67
CA GLN A 57 20.61 -13.40 -1.33
C GLN A 57 19.45 -13.25 -2.32
N ILE A 58 19.10 -12.02 -2.70
CA ILE A 58 18.05 -11.75 -3.69
C ILE A 58 18.50 -12.21 -5.09
N ALA A 59 19.73 -11.94 -5.49
CA ALA A 59 20.25 -12.37 -6.79
C ALA A 59 20.28 -13.89 -6.96
N ASN A 60 20.52 -14.64 -5.88
CA ASN A 60 20.55 -16.11 -5.89
C ASN A 60 19.18 -16.75 -5.59
N SER A 61 18.13 -15.96 -5.38
CA SER A 61 16.79 -16.49 -5.12
C SER A 61 16.10 -16.92 -6.42
N VAL A 62 15.17 -17.88 -6.31
CA VAL A 62 14.25 -18.26 -7.41
C VAL A 62 13.20 -17.16 -7.66
N GLY A 63 13.19 -16.10 -6.86
CA GLY A 63 12.23 -15.01 -6.98
C GLY A 63 12.04 -14.28 -5.65
N TYR A 64 11.54 -13.05 -5.74
CA TYR A 64 11.35 -12.18 -4.60
C TYR A 64 10.14 -11.26 -4.77
N GLY A 65 9.56 -10.86 -3.65
CA GLY A 65 8.46 -9.90 -3.58
C GLY A 65 8.87 -8.64 -2.85
N VAL A 66 8.38 -7.48 -3.33
CA VAL A 66 8.50 -6.21 -2.62
C VAL A 66 7.10 -5.64 -2.43
N PHE A 67 6.76 -5.34 -1.18
CA PHE A 67 5.43 -4.92 -0.76
C PHE A 67 5.52 -3.61 0.02
N ASN A 68 4.55 -2.73 -0.23
CA ASN A 68 4.30 -1.57 0.59
C ASN A 68 3.24 -1.91 1.64
N ASN A 69 3.51 -1.61 2.91
CA ASN A 69 2.53 -1.71 3.99
C ASN A 69 2.04 -0.31 4.32
N VAL A 70 0.78 -0.02 4.01
CA VAL A 70 0.11 1.22 4.43
C VAL A 70 -0.79 0.85 5.61
N GLY A 71 -0.20 0.88 6.80
CA GLY A 71 -0.93 0.81 8.05
C GLY A 71 -1.34 2.20 8.50
N VAL A 72 -2.64 2.44 8.68
CA VAL A 72 -3.13 3.62 9.40
C VAL A 72 -3.43 3.17 10.83
N ASN A 73 -2.67 3.69 11.79
CA ASN A 73 -2.90 3.41 13.20
C ASN A 73 -3.63 4.60 13.83
N LEU A 74 -4.94 4.47 14.00
CA LEU A 74 -5.82 5.55 14.44
C LEU A 74 -6.39 5.20 15.80
N LEU A 75 -5.56 5.34 16.86
CA LEU A 75 -5.78 5.18 18.30
C LEU A 75 -6.54 3.90 18.78
N VAL A 76 -7.68 3.56 18.19
CA VAL A 76 -8.55 2.41 18.50
C VAL A 76 -8.77 1.50 17.26
N VAL A 77 -8.49 1.97 16.05
CA VAL A 77 -8.68 1.21 14.80
C VAL A 77 -7.36 1.10 14.04
N SER A 78 -6.94 -0.14 13.78
CA SER A 78 -5.83 -0.45 12.89
C SER A 78 -6.37 -1.05 11.60
N ALA A 79 -6.15 -0.36 10.48
CA ALA A 79 -6.45 -0.89 9.16
C ALA A 79 -5.13 -1.06 8.40
N GLY A 80 -4.84 -2.29 7.99
CA GLY A 80 -3.68 -2.62 7.16
C GLY A 80 -4.12 -2.86 5.72
N ASN A 81 -3.59 -2.08 4.79
CA ASN A 81 -3.70 -2.35 3.35
C ASN A 81 -2.29 -2.34 2.74
N GLY A 82 -2.15 -2.97 1.57
CA GLY A 82 -0.85 -3.02 0.90
C GLY A 82 -0.96 -3.44 -0.55
N TRP A 83 0.09 -3.12 -1.29
CA TRP A 83 0.26 -3.49 -2.68
C TRP A 83 1.73 -3.77 -2.97
N GLY A 84 2.02 -4.59 -3.97
CA GLY A 84 3.36 -5.10 -4.20
C GLY A 84 3.62 -5.58 -5.61
N ILE A 85 4.86 -5.98 -5.85
CA ILE A 85 5.31 -6.63 -7.08
C ILE A 85 6.16 -7.86 -6.75
N VAL A 86 5.96 -8.93 -7.50
CA VAL A 86 6.73 -10.18 -7.43
C VAL A 86 7.55 -10.32 -8.71
N ARG A 87 8.79 -10.78 -8.58
CA ARG A 87 9.75 -11.01 -9.67
C ARG A 87 10.35 -12.41 -9.52
N ASN A 88 10.52 -13.09 -10.65
CA ASN A 88 11.32 -14.30 -10.81
C ASN A 88 12.28 -14.01 -11.95
#